data_AF-A0A6A6DVZ4-F1
#
_entry.id   AF-A0A6A6DVZ4-F1
#
_cell.length_a   1.000
_cell.length_b   1.000
_cell.length_c   1.000
_cell.angle_alpha   90.00
_cell.angle_beta   90.00
_cell.angle_gamma   90.00
#
_symmetry.space_group_name_H-M   'P 1'
#
loop_
_entity.id
_entity.type
_entity.pdbx_description
1 polymer ?
#
loop_
_entity_poly.entity_id
_entity_poly.type
_entity_poly.pdbx_seq_one_letter_code
_entity_poly.pdbx_strand_id
1 'polypeptide(L)'
;VWVDNLFSSERLFTTLRDLGIGAAGTVRTTITAREEKIKKEEAQDAVEDTCKDSKVLQFLWMDSSPVLFMLTIDDASGSTIRLYQRPNNSTARVRALWGDQFTKLLNIPTIIDDYNYSMNGVDRA
;
A
#
# COMPACT_ATOMS: atom_id res chain seq x y z
N VAL A 1 -9.51 10.96 0.94
CA VAL A 1 -8.67 11.51 -0.14
C VAL A 1 -7.65 10.46 -0.54
N TRP A 2 -7.53 10.19 -1.83
CA TRP A 2 -6.50 9.28 -2.35
C TRP A 2 -5.32 10.11 -2.84
N VAL A 3 -4.11 9.76 -2.38
CA VAL A 3 -2.90 10.53 -2.63
C VAL A 3 -1.90 9.67 -3.39
N ASP A 4 -1.41 10.18 -4.52
CA ASP A 4 -0.36 9.53 -5.28
C ASP A 4 1.02 9.66 -4.61
N ASN A 5 1.91 8.73 -4.96
CA ASN A 5 3.28 8.64 -4.48
C ASN A 5 4.15 9.87 -4.75
N LEU A 6 3.72 10.77 -5.65
CA LEU A 6 4.40 12.04 -5.92
C LEU A 6 4.19 13.07 -4.81
N PHE A 7 3.04 13.02 -4.13
CA PHE A 7 2.61 14.00 -3.12
C PHE A 7 2.60 13.45 -1.70
N SER A 8 2.70 12.13 -1.57
CA SER A 8 2.66 11.41 -0.31
C SER A 8 3.90 11.70 0.57
N SER A 9 3.69 12.11 1.81
CA SER A 9 4.75 12.24 2.82
C SER A 9 4.16 12.11 4.23
N GLU A 10 4.95 11.64 5.20
CA GLU A 10 4.51 11.55 6.61
C GLU A 10 3.88 12.87 7.10
N ARG A 11 4.53 14.02 6.82
CA ARG A 11 4.06 15.36 7.24
C ARG A 11 2.68 15.70 6.67
N LEU A 12 2.43 15.35 5.42
CA LEU A 12 1.13 15.57 4.80
C LEU A 12 0.06 14.74 5.52
N PHE A 13 0.30 13.45 5.73
CA PHE A 13 -0.65 12.56 6.39
C PHE A 13 -0.93 13.00 7.84
N THR A 14 0.09 13.41 8.59
CA THR A 14 -0.09 13.96 9.95
C THR A 14 -0.94 15.24 9.94
N THR A 15 -0.68 16.15 8.99
CA THR A 15 -1.47 17.39 8.86
C THR A 15 -2.92 17.08 8.48
N LEU A 16 -3.14 16.13 7.57
CA LEU A 16 -4.50 15.72 7.18
C LEU A 16 -5.24 15.07 8.35
N ARG A 17 -4.57 14.25 9.17
CA ARG A 17 -5.14 13.68 10.39
C ARG A 17 -5.55 14.78 11.37
N ASP A 18 -4.69 15.77 11.60
CA ASP A 18 -4.97 16.89 12.50
C ASP A 18 -6.13 17.78 12.01
N LEU A 19 -6.32 17.87 10.69
CA LEU A 19 -7.47 18.54 10.08
C LEU A 19 -8.74 17.68 10.05
N GLY A 20 -8.71 16.45 10.56
CA GLY A 20 -9.83 15.51 10.54
C GLY A 20 -10.14 14.94 9.15
N ILE A 21 -9.17 14.96 8.23
CA ILE A 21 -9.32 14.49 6.86
C ILE A 21 -8.82 13.05 6.74
N GLY A 22 -9.72 12.15 6.33
CA GLY A 22 -9.38 10.77 5.94
C GLY A 22 -8.58 10.75 4.65
N ALA A 23 -7.36 10.22 4.68
CA ALA A 23 -6.44 10.16 3.56
C ALA A 23 -5.69 8.82 3.53
N ALA A 24 -5.41 8.37 2.31
CA ALA A 24 -4.81 7.08 2.02
C ALA A 24 -3.94 7.17 0.76
N GLY A 25 -2.77 6.54 0.75
CA GLY A 25 -1.90 6.57 -0.42
C GLY A 25 -0.62 5.76 -0.28
N THR A 26 0.00 5.49 -1.44
CA THR A 26 1.31 4.84 -1.51
C THR A 26 2.45 5.84 -1.30
N VAL A 27 3.52 5.45 -0.60
CA VAL A 27 4.69 6.29 -0.35
C VAL A 27 5.94 5.71 -0.98
N ARG A 28 6.77 6.57 -1.60
CA ARG A 28 8.07 6.16 -2.14
C ARG A 28 9.04 5.86 -1.02
N THR A 29 9.55 4.64 -0.97
CA THR A 29 10.61 4.23 -0.02
C THR A 29 12.00 4.81 -0.36
N THR A 30 12.14 5.57 -1.45
CA THR A 30 13.39 6.20 -1.85
C THR A 30 13.59 7.53 -1.11
N ILE A 31 14.21 7.43 0.07
CA ILE A 31 15.04 8.46 0.72
C ILE A 31 14.36 9.84 0.88
N THR A 32 13.68 10.02 2.00
CA THR A 32 14.02 11.16 2.86
C THR A 32 14.60 10.62 4.16
N ALA A 33 15.69 11.23 4.64
CA ALA A 33 16.52 10.77 5.76
C ALA A 33 15.82 10.61 7.13
N ARG A 34 14.49 10.73 7.16
CA ARG A 34 13.67 10.81 8.37
C ARG A 34 12.66 9.66 8.50
N GLU A 35 12.36 8.94 7.43
CA GLU A 35 11.43 7.81 7.46
C GLU A 35 12.21 6.53 7.83
N GLU A 36 11.92 5.96 9.00
CA GLU A 36 12.54 4.70 9.42
C GLU A 36 12.19 3.59 8.43
N LYS A 37 13.21 2.81 8.05
CA LYS A 37 13.02 1.66 7.17
C LYS A 37 12.22 0.60 7.92
N ILE A 38 10.93 0.45 7.63
CA ILE A 38 10.29 -0.86 7.78
C ILE A 38 11.15 -1.82 6.94
N LYS A 39 11.74 -2.84 7.56
CA LYS A 39 12.64 -3.73 6.85
C LYS A 39 11.82 -4.46 5.80
N LYS A 40 12.19 -4.29 4.53
CA LYS A 40 11.54 -4.94 3.39
C LYS A 40 11.49 -6.47 3.50
N GLU A 41 12.30 -7.05 4.39
CA GLU A 41 12.39 -8.48 4.71
C GLU A 41 11.25 -8.98 5.60
N GLU A 42 10.60 -8.11 6.40
CA GLU A 42 9.51 -8.46 7.34
C GLU A 42 8.11 -8.38 6.71
N ALA A 43 8.04 -7.94 5.45
CA ALA A 43 6.82 -7.63 4.70
C ALA A 43 5.98 -8.86 4.30
N GLN A 44 6.09 -9.97 5.01
CA GLN A 44 5.62 -11.25 4.50
C GLN A 44 4.09 -11.32 4.38
N ASP A 45 3.36 -10.61 5.25
CA ASP A 45 1.91 -10.29 5.13
C ASP A 45 1.47 -9.22 6.17
N ALA A 46 2.42 -8.44 6.72
CA ALA A 46 2.22 -7.72 7.98
C ALA A 46 1.94 -6.21 7.81
N VAL A 47 0.75 -5.82 8.27
CA VAL A 47 0.43 -4.45 8.69
C VAL A 47 1.19 -4.19 10.00
N GLU A 48 2.27 -3.41 9.93
CA GLU A 48 3.06 -3.02 11.09
C GLU A 48 2.94 -1.52 11.36
N ASP A 49 2.21 -1.21 12.43
CA ASP A 49 1.96 0.12 12.94
C ASP A 49 3.27 0.75 13.45
N THR A 50 3.92 1.54 12.61
CA THR A 50 5.21 2.14 12.96
C THR A 50 5.28 3.59 12.53
N CYS A 51 4.72 4.49 13.35
CA CYS A 51 5.16 5.87 13.40
C CYS A 51 5.34 6.27 14.87
N LYS A 52 6.52 6.79 15.21
CA LYS A 52 6.86 7.29 16.56
C LYS A 52 5.91 8.38 17.08
N ASP A 53 5.19 9.07 16.19
CA ASP A 53 4.21 10.11 16.53
C ASP A 53 2.75 9.62 16.61
N SER A 54 2.49 8.30 16.47
CA SER A 54 1.21 7.62 16.77
C SER A 54 -0.07 8.08 16.04
N LYS A 55 0.03 9.00 15.07
CA LYS A 55 -1.15 9.59 14.40
C LYS A 55 -1.49 9.02 13.03
N VAL A 56 -0.53 8.39 12.37
CA VAL A 56 -0.65 7.89 10.98
C VAL A 56 -0.28 6.42 10.98
N LEU A 57 -1.18 5.59 10.45
CA LEU A 57 -0.95 4.17 10.29
C LEU A 57 -0.13 3.94 9.03
N GLN A 58 0.92 3.15 9.15
CA GLN A 58 1.78 2.75 8.04
C GLN A 58 1.73 1.23 7.90
N PHE A 59 1.75 0.72 6.67
CA PHE A 59 1.91 -0.71 6.45
C PHE A 59 2.65 -1.00 5.16
N LEU A 60 3.30 -2.17 5.12
CA LEU A 60 4.05 -2.62 3.96
C LEU A 60 3.28 -3.74 3.26
N TRP A 61 2.95 -3.50 2.00
CA TRP A 61 2.28 -4.49 1.15
C TRP A 61 3.27 -5.11 0.16
N MET A 62 3.25 -6.43 0.04
CA MET A 62 4.07 -7.16 -0.93
C MET A 62 3.23 -7.64 -2.12
N ASP A 63 3.35 -6.93 -3.23
CA ASP A 63 2.89 -7.43 -4.52
C ASP A 63 4.05 -8.13 -5.25
N SER A 64 4.51 -7.58 -6.38
CA SER A 64 5.76 -7.95 -7.06
C SER A 64 7.00 -7.34 -6.40
N SER A 65 6.82 -6.22 -5.69
CA SER A 65 7.80 -5.48 -4.91
C SER A 65 7.15 -4.88 -3.65
N PRO A 66 7.92 -4.57 -2.58
CA PRO A 66 7.39 -3.92 -1.39
C PRO A 66 6.86 -2.51 -1.71
N VAL A 67 5.61 -2.25 -1.32
CA VAL A 67 4.92 -0.97 -1.44
C VAL A 67 4.57 -0.49 -0.03
N LEU A 68 5.11 0.66 0.36
CA LEU A 68 4.74 1.31 1.63
C LEU A 68 3.43 2.08 1.42
N PHE A 69 2.50 1.91 2.34
CA PHE A 69 1.20 2.57 2.32
C PHE A 69 0.99 3.34 3.64
N MET A 70 0.40 4.51 3.55
CA MET A 70 0.06 5.35 4.70
C MET A 70 -1.42 5.69 4.72
N LEU A 71 -1.96 5.78 5.94
CA LEU A 71 -3.38 5.96 6.23
C LEU A 71 -3.57 6.86 7.44
N THR A 72 -4.55 7.77 7.36
CA THR A 72 -5.03 8.53 8.52
C THR A 72 -6.27 7.90 9.18
N ILE A 73 -6.74 6.78 8.64
CA ILE A 73 -7.92 6.05 9.12
C ILE A 73 -7.45 4.86 9.96
N ASP A 74 -8.12 4.64 11.08
CA ASP A 74 -7.71 3.69 12.12
C ASP A 74 -8.04 2.23 11.78
N ASP A 75 -8.79 1.95 10.71
CA ASP A 75 -9.16 0.58 10.30
C ASP A 75 -8.78 0.30 8.84
N ALA A 76 -7.81 -0.61 8.69
CA ALA A 76 -7.37 -1.17 7.41
C ALA A 76 -7.33 -2.71 7.44
N SER A 77 -8.04 -3.33 8.39
CA SER A 77 -7.98 -4.77 8.67
C SER A 77 -8.75 -5.64 7.66
N GLY A 78 -9.57 -5.03 6.81
CA GLY A 78 -10.38 -5.72 5.82
C GLY A 78 -9.56 -6.41 4.73
N SER A 79 -10.02 -7.57 4.27
CA SER A 79 -9.50 -8.24 3.08
C SER A 79 -10.62 -8.60 2.10
N THR A 80 -10.30 -8.60 0.81
CA THR A 80 -11.22 -8.87 -0.29
C THR A 80 -10.58 -9.81 -1.29
N ILE A 81 -11.40 -10.68 -1.90
CA ILE A 81 -10.94 -11.62 -2.92
C ILE A 81 -11.10 -10.98 -4.29
N ARG A 82 -10.01 -10.87 -5.04
CA ARG A 82 -9.98 -10.33 -6.40
C ARG A 82 -9.29 -11.26 -7.38
N LEU A 83 -9.81 -11.30 -8.61
CA LEU A 83 -9.19 -12.02 -9.72
C LEU A 83 -8.08 -11.14 -10.32
N TYR A 84 -6.83 -11.59 -10.20
CA TYR A 84 -5.67 -10.90 -10.77
C TYR A 84 -5.11 -11.64 -11.97
N GLN A 85 -4.71 -10.88 -12.98
CA GLN A 85 -3.87 -11.37 -14.07
C GLN A 85 -2.42 -11.40 -13.62
N ARG A 86 -1.67 -12.40 -14.09
CA ARG A 86 -0.25 -12.53 -13.81
C ARG A 86 0.52 -11.33 -14.39
N PRO A 87 1.33 -10.63 -13.59
CA PRO A 87 2.19 -9.56 -14.10
C PRO A 87 3.20 -10.08 -15.14
N ASN A 88 3.40 -9.33 -16.23
CA ASN A 88 4.37 -9.67 -17.28
C ASN A 88 5.81 -9.71 -16.75
N ASN A 89 6.15 -8.78 -15.86
CA ASN A 89 7.45 -8.73 -15.18
C ASN A 89 7.44 -9.67 -13.97
N SER A 90 7.47 -10.98 -14.23
CA SER A 90 7.40 -11.97 -13.15
C SER A 90 8.71 -12.03 -12.36
N THR A 91 8.64 -11.67 -11.07
CA THR A 91 9.69 -11.99 -10.09
C THR A 91 9.62 -13.48 -9.74
N ALA A 92 10.66 -14.03 -9.07
CA ALA A 92 10.65 -15.43 -8.64
C ALA A 92 9.42 -15.75 -7.75
N ARG A 93 9.01 -14.80 -6.89
CA ARG A 93 7.79 -14.88 -6.07
C ARG A 93 6.53 -14.93 -6.91
N VAL A 94 6.39 -14.05 -7.90
CA VAL A 94 5.24 -14.06 -8.82
C VAL A 94 5.16 -15.40 -9.57
N ARG A 95 6.30 -15.95 -10.02
CA ARG A 95 6.33 -17.29 -10.64
C ARG A 95 5.89 -18.39 -9.68
N ALA A 96 6.38 -18.36 -8.44
CA ALA A 96 6.01 -19.35 -7.42
C ALA A 96 4.53 -19.25 -7.03
N LEU A 97 3.98 -18.04 -6.91
CA LEU A 97 2.61 -17.81 -6.49
C LEU A 97 1.59 -18.13 -7.60
N TRP A 98 1.90 -17.82 -8.87
CA TRP A 98 1.00 -18.12 -10.00
C TRP A 98 1.21 -19.50 -10.62
N GLY A 99 2.41 -20.07 -10.57
CA GLY A 99 2.74 -21.30 -11.30
C GLY A 99 2.45 -21.15 -12.79
N ASP A 100 1.67 -22.09 -13.33
CA ASP A 100 1.23 -22.10 -14.73
C ASP A 100 -0.06 -21.29 -14.97
N GLN A 101 -0.69 -20.76 -13.92
CA GLN A 101 -1.93 -20.00 -14.06
C GLN A 101 -1.66 -18.60 -14.59
N PHE A 102 -2.46 -18.16 -15.56
CA PHE A 102 -2.45 -16.78 -16.07
C PHE A 102 -3.30 -15.84 -15.22
N THR A 103 -4.31 -16.37 -14.53
CA THR A 103 -5.18 -15.63 -13.60
C THR A 103 -5.33 -16.38 -12.29
N LYS A 104 -5.45 -15.67 -11.17
CA LYS A 104 -5.61 -16.26 -9.85
C LYS A 104 -6.45 -15.39 -8.93
N LEU A 105 -7.27 -16.02 -8.08
CA LEU A 105 -7.97 -15.34 -7.00
C LEU A 105 -6.99 -15.11 -5.86
N LEU A 106 -6.77 -13.84 -5.51
CA LEU A 106 -5.90 -13.43 -4.42
C LEU A 106 -6.73 -12.73 -3.34
N ASN A 107 -6.43 -13.03 -2.09
CA ASN A 107 -6.94 -12.27 -0.96
C ASN A 107 -6.01 -11.07 -0.76
N ILE A 108 -6.53 -9.86 -0.91
CA ILE A 108 -5.78 -8.62 -0.78
C ILE A 108 -6.43 -7.72 0.26
N PRO A 109 -5.69 -6.82 0.92
CA PRO A 109 -6.28 -5.82 1.79
C PRO A 109 -7.30 -4.97 1.01
N THR A 110 -8.50 -4.78 1.57
CA THR A 110 -9.58 -4.01 0.93
C THR A 110 -9.12 -2.60 0.58
N ILE A 111 -8.30 -1.99 1.45
CA ILE A 111 -7.76 -0.65 1.23
C ILE A 111 -6.87 -0.53 -0.01
N ILE A 112 -6.18 -1.61 -0.39
CA ILE A 112 -5.36 -1.67 -1.61
C ILE A 112 -6.25 -1.79 -2.85
N ASP A 113 -7.33 -2.57 -2.78
CA ASP A 113 -8.32 -2.67 -3.85
C ASP A 113 -8.99 -1.31 -4.10
N ASP A 114 -9.44 -0.65 -3.03
CA ASP A 114 -10.10 0.66 -3.08
C ASP A 114 -9.16 1.76 -3.61
N TYR A 115 -7.89 1.73 -3.20
CA TYR A 115 -6.86 2.63 -3.74
C TYR A 115 -6.71 2.44 -5.25
N ASN A 116 -6.51 1.20 -5.71
CA ASN A 116 -6.33 0.90 -7.12
C ASN A 116 -7.57 1.29 -7.95
N TYR A 117 -8.78 1.02 -7.43
CA TYR A 117 -10.02 1.42 -8.08
C TYR A 117 -10.11 2.94 -8.24
N SER A 118 -9.81 3.68 -7.17
CA SER A 118 -9.93 5.13 -7.13
C SER A 118 -8.86 5.84 -7.96
N MET A 119 -7.62 5.34 -7.96
CA MET A 119 -6.52 5.88 -8.76
C MET A 119 -6.71 5.63 -10.25
N ASN A 120 -7.21 4.45 -10.64
CA ASN A 120 -7.56 4.16 -12.03
C ASN A 120 -8.65 5.13 -12.58
N GLY A 121 -9.47 5.71 -11.71
CA GLY A 121 -10.43 6.75 -12.09
C GLY A 121 -9.79 8.09 -12.44
N VAL A 122 -8.64 8.41 -11.84
CA VAL A 122 -7.89 9.66 -12.09
C VAL A 122 -7.11 9.58 -13.40
N ASP A 123 -6.52 8.42 -13.73
CA ASP A 123 -5.76 8.23 -14.98
C ASP A 123 -6.64 8.15 -16.25
N ARG A 124 -7.96 8.02 -16.08
CA ARG A 124 -8.94 7.90 -17.18
C ARG A 124 -9.70 9.20 -17.46
N ALA A 125 -9.48 10.26 -16.69
CA ALA A 125 -10.19 11.52 -16.77
C ALA A 125 -9.50 12.54 -17.69
#